data_AF-A0AAU8NGI0-F1
#
_entry.id   AF-A0AAU8NGI0-F1
#
_cell.length_a   1.000
_cell.length_b   1.000
_cell.length_c   1.000
_cell.angle_alpha   90.00
_cell.angle_beta   90.00
_cell.angle_gamma   90.00
#
_symmetry.space_group_name_H-M   'P 1'
#
loop_
_entity.id
_entity.type
_entity.pdbx_description
1 polymer ?
#
loop_
_entity_poly.entity_id
_entity_poly.type
_entity_poly.pdbx_seq_one_letter_code
_entity_poly.pdbx_strand_id
1 'polypeptide(L)'
;MAMAWGQGELFAKASKQEIQRTKFLLDKYTDMLSLMRDFEQFEQDLQQVGIDGETARRIDQTDLHADKTVNATILIEKQRWVYKKYDFYTHQLERAQRLIKDEDARNAVDYRYIQGYSRKETILFFRRALSDSTIKRKIDEGLESVANTLKLIGFFEQDDAEF
;
A
#
# COMPACT_ATOMS: atom_id res chain seq x y z
N MET A 1 15.39 -2.38 25.78
CA MET A 1 14.27 -1.91 26.61
C MET A 1 13.19 -2.97 26.58
N ALA A 2 12.89 -3.58 27.73
CA ALA A 2 12.01 -4.73 27.85
C ALA A 2 10.56 -4.34 27.52
N MET A 3 9.92 -5.07 26.61
CA MET A 3 8.51 -4.91 26.25
C MET A 3 7.65 -5.36 27.45
N ALA A 4 7.17 -4.39 28.22
CA ALA A 4 6.02 -4.61 29.08
C ALA A 4 4.83 -4.84 28.15
N TRP A 5 4.46 -6.11 27.96
CA TRP A 5 3.12 -6.49 27.52
C TRP A 5 2.16 -6.06 28.62
N GLY A 6 1.87 -4.74 28.70
CA GLY A 6 0.62 -4.31 29.28
C GLY A 6 -0.45 -5.14 28.59
N GLN A 7 -1.32 -5.79 29.36
CA GLN A 7 -2.43 -6.59 28.82
C GLN A 7 -3.25 -5.74 27.86
N GLY A 8 -2.80 -5.65 26.60
CA GLY A 8 -3.55 -5.11 25.50
C GLY A 8 -4.66 -6.10 25.27
N GLU A 9 -5.89 -5.61 25.36
CA GLU A 9 -7.08 -6.41 25.15
C GLU A 9 -6.87 -7.35 23.95
N LEU A 10 -7.16 -8.65 24.11
CA LEU A 10 -6.97 -9.69 23.10
C LEU A 10 -7.66 -9.35 21.75
N PHE A 11 -8.54 -8.34 21.77
CA PHE A 11 -9.29 -7.78 20.65
C PHE A 11 -9.22 -6.25 20.63
N ALA A 12 -8.00 -5.69 20.69
CA ALA A 12 -7.78 -4.25 20.65
C ALA A 12 -8.50 -3.59 19.46
N LYS A 13 -9.28 -2.55 19.74
CA LYS A 13 -9.98 -1.76 18.72
C LYS A 13 -9.14 -0.58 18.25
N ALA A 14 -9.23 -0.29 16.97
CA ALA A 14 -8.63 0.89 16.36
C ALA A 14 -9.25 2.16 16.94
N SER A 15 -8.38 3.10 17.29
CA SER A 15 -8.71 4.47 17.64
C SER A 15 -9.21 5.22 16.41
N LYS A 16 -9.85 6.37 16.64
CA LYS A 16 -10.31 7.24 15.54
C LYS A 16 -9.16 7.69 14.64
N GLN A 17 -7.96 7.87 15.20
CA GLN A 17 -6.76 8.26 14.44
C GLN A 17 -6.29 7.11 13.56
N GLU A 18 -6.22 5.89 14.08
CA GLU A 18 -5.88 4.67 13.32
C GLU A 18 -6.90 4.39 12.19
N ILE A 19 -8.20 4.61 12.44
CA ILE A 19 -9.25 4.50 11.41
C ILE A 19 -9.03 5.55 10.31
N GLN A 20 -8.77 6.80 10.69
CA GLN A 20 -8.52 7.87 9.72
C GLN A 20 -7.23 7.62 8.91
N ARG A 21 -6.18 7.09 9.56
CA ARG A 21 -4.94 6.67 8.91
C ARG A 21 -5.18 5.53 7.93
N THR A 22 -5.96 4.53 8.32
CA THR A 22 -6.38 3.41 7.45
C THR A 22 -7.10 3.92 6.21
N LYS A 23 -8.06 4.83 6.39
CA LYS A 23 -8.78 5.46 5.27
C LYS A 23 -7.82 6.20 4.33
N PHE A 24 -6.88 6.98 4.87
CA PHE A 24 -5.88 7.68 4.07
C PHE A 24 -5.03 6.71 3.24
N LEU A 25 -4.57 5.61 3.84
CA LEU A 25 -3.78 4.60 3.13
C LEU A 25 -4.60 3.87 2.05
N LEU A 26 -5.87 3.56 2.32
CA LEU A 26 -6.78 2.97 1.35
C LEU A 26 -7.09 3.92 0.17
N ASP A 27 -7.27 5.22 0.44
CA ASP A 27 -7.41 6.24 -0.62
C ASP A 27 -6.15 6.34 -1.50
N LYS A 28 -4.98 5.91 -1.00
CA LYS A 28 -3.70 5.87 -1.71
C LYS A 28 -3.33 4.50 -2.27
N TYR A 29 -4.19 3.50 -2.11
CA TYR A 29 -3.87 2.11 -2.48
C TYR A 29 -3.50 1.95 -3.95
N THR A 30 -4.31 2.50 -4.86
CA THR A 30 -4.05 2.40 -6.31
C THR A 30 -2.86 3.25 -6.76
N ASP A 31 -2.61 4.39 -6.11
CA ASP A 31 -1.42 5.21 -6.33
C ASP A 31 -0.16 4.40 -5.96
N MET A 32 -0.18 3.73 -4.80
CA MET A 32 0.93 2.87 -4.34
C MET A 32 1.20 1.74 -5.32
N LEU A 33 0.16 1.02 -5.78
CA LEU A 33 0.31 -0.04 -6.78
C LEU A 33 0.88 0.48 -8.11
N SER A 34 0.44 1.66 -8.55
CA SER A 34 0.92 2.25 -9.80
C SER A 34 2.40 2.60 -9.73
N LEU A 35 2.85 3.16 -8.60
CA LEU A 35 4.25 3.48 -8.35
C LEU A 35 5.12 2.23 -8.21
N MET A 36 4.61 1.18 -7.59
CA MET A 36 5.32 -0.11 -7.51
C MET A 36 5.53 -0.72 -8.90
N ARG A 37 4.50 -0.73 -9.74
CA ARG A 37 4.59 -1.24 -11.12
C ARG A 37 5.56 -0.44 -11.98
N ASP A 38 5.54 0.88 -11.86
CA ASP A 38 6.48 1.77 -12.55
C ASP A 38 7.93 1.44 -12.16
N PHE A 39 8.18 1.25 -10.85
CA PHE A 39 9.49 0.85 -10.36
C PHE A 39 9.93 -0.53 -10.87
N GLU A 40 9.05 -1.52 -10.86
CA GLU A 40 9.33 -2.87 -11.37
C GLU A 40 9.67 -2.87 -12.86
N GLN A 41 8.92 -2.10 -13.66
CA GLN A 41 9.20 -1.94 -15.08
C GLN A 41 10.55 -1.26 -15.31
N PHE A 42 10.83 -0.19 -14.57
CA PHE A 42 12.12 0.52 -14.65
C PHE A 42 13.31 -0.38 -14.26
N GLU A 43 13.16 -1.22 -13.24
CA GLU A 43 14.22 -2.16 -12.82
C GLU A 43 14.50 -3.21 -13.90
N GLN A 44 13.46 -3.71 -14.59
CA GLN A 44 13.60 -4.63 -15.72
C GLN A 44 14.31 -3.97 -16.92
N ASP A 45 13.90 -2.75 -17.27
CA ASP A 45 14.50 -2.00 -18.38
C ASP A 45 16.00 -1.73 -18.12
N LEU A 46 16.37 -1.40 -16.87
CA LEU A 46 17.77 -1.21 -16.49
C LEU A 46 18.59 -2.51 -16.61
N GLN A 47 18.03 -3.65 -16.18
CA GLN A 47 18.70 -4.94 -16.33
C GLN A 47 18.94 -5.28 -17.81
N GLN A 48 17.97 -5.00 -18.68
CA GLN A 48 18.09 -5.23 -20.12
C GLN A 48 19.16 -4.34 -20.76
N VAL A 49 19.17 -3.04 -20.44
CA VAL A 49 20.20 -2.10 -20.93
C VAL A 49 21.60 -2.48 -20.40
N GLY A 50 21.70 -3.01 -19.18
CA GLY A 50 22.96 -3.55 -18.65
C GLY A 50 23.51 -4.69 -19.49
N ILE A 51 22.67 -5.66 -19.89
CA ILE A 51 23.05 -6.80 -20.73
C ILE A 51 23.48 -6.33 -22.13
N ASP A 52 22.72 -5.43 -22.74
CA ASP A 52 23.01 -4.89 -24.08
C ASP A 52 24.27 -4.00 -24.05
N GLY A 53 24.43 -3.20 -23.00
CA GLY A 53 25.58 -2.34 -22.76
C GLY A 53 26.86 -3.12 -22.45
N GLU A 54 26.81 -4.20 -21.67
CA GLU A 54 27.96 -5.12 -21.48
C GLU A 54 28.34 -5.81 -22.79
N THR A 55 27.36 -6.16 -23.62
CA THR A 55 27.61 -6.69 -24.97
C THR A 55 28.30 -5.64 -25.86
N ALA A 56 27.91 -4.36 -25.75
CA ALA A 56 28.52 -3.26 -26.49
C ALA A 56 29.88 -2.79 -25.94
N ARG A 57 30.09 -2.78 -24.62
CA ARG A 57 31.37 -2.37 -23.96
C ARG A 57 32.52 -3.35 -24.19
N ARG A 58 32.26 -4.58 -24.67
CA ARG A 58 33.32 -5.43 -25.23
C ARG A 58 34.04 -4.78 -26.41
N ILE A 59 33.46 -3.73 -27.01
CA ILE A 59 33.91 -3.14 -28.29
C ILE A 59 34.64 -1.81 -28.10
N ASP A 60 34.42 -1.04 -27.04
CA ASP A 60 35.07 0.27 -26.89
C ASP A 60 35.22 0.69 -25.42
N GLN A 61 36.41 1.20 -25.06
CA GLN A 61 36.83 1.41 -23.68
C GLN A 61 37.44 2.81 -23.52
N THR A 62 36.70 3.75 -22.94
CA THR A 62 37.28 4.96 -22.33
C THR A 62 36.29 5.61 -21.35
N ASP A 63 36.70 5.74 -20.09
CA ASP A 63 35.87 6.06 -18.92
C ASP A 63 35.98 7.52 -18.47
N LEU A 64 34.86 8.12 -18.02
CA LEU A 64 34.79 9.31 -17.16
C LEU A 64 33.36 9.47 -16.53
N HIS A 65 33.04 8.83 -15.38
CA HIS A 65 31.65 8.87 -14.80
C HIS A 65 31.46 8.92 -13.25
N ALA A 66 32.48 9.20 -12.43
CA ALA A 66 32.37 9.03 -10.96
C ALA A 66 31.24 9.83 -10.25
N ASP A 67 31.11 11.14 -10.46
CA ASP A 67 30.19 11.99 -9.66
C ASP A 67 28.70 11.82 -10.01
N LYS A 68 28.37 11.50 -11.27
CA LYS A 68 26.98 11.22 -11.68
C LYS A 68 26.48 9.89 -11.10
N THR A 69 27.40 8.97 -10.83
CA THR A 69 27.08 7.63 -10.30
C THR A 69 26.58 7.71 -8.85
N VAL A 70 27.16 8.57 -8.00
CA VAL A 70 26.78 8.68 -6.59
C VAL A 70 25.34 9.18 -6.41
N ASN A 71 24.95 10.26 -7.10
CA ASN A 71 23.58 10.79 -7.01
C ASN A 71 22.54 9.82 -7.56
N ALA A 72 22.87 9.07 -8.61
CA ALA A 72 22.00 8.05 -9.18
C ALA A 72 21.80 6.88 -8.20
N THR A 73 22.86 6.42 -7.53
CA THR A 73 22.76 5.36 -6.51
C THR A 73 21.85 5.75 -5.35
N ILE A 74 22.02 6.96 -4.80
CA ILE A 74 21.18 7.45 -3.69
C ILE A 74 19.70 7.51 -4.10
N LEU A 75 19.41 7.95 -5.33
CA LEU A 75 18.05 8.02 -5.84
C LEU A 75 17.42 6.61 -5.95
N ILE A 76 18.17 5.64 -6.49
CA ILE A 76 17.72 4.25 -6.63
C ILE A 76 17.47 3.61 -5.26
N GLU A 77 18.34 3.86 -4.28
CA GLU A 77 18.16 3.37 -2.91
C GLU A 77 16.87 3.92 -2.28
N LYS A 78 16.62 5.23 -2.44
CA LYS A 78 15.38 5.86 -1.97
C LYS A 78 14.15 5.26 -2.65
N GLN A 79 14.19 5.04 -3.96
CA GLN A 79 13.09 4.41 -4.70
C GLN A 79 12.83 2.98 -4.20
N ARG A 80 13.89 2.18 -3.98
CA ARG A 80 13.79 0.83 -3.43
C ARG A 80 13.21 0.82 -2.01
N TRP A 81 13.55 1.80 -1.19
CA TRP A 81 12.96 1.96 0.14
C TRP A 81 11.45 2.28 0.06
N VAL A 82 11.06 3.22 -0.80
CA VAL A 82 9.63 3.54 -1.02
C VAL A 82 8.86 2.33 -1.53
N TYR A 83 9.44 1.57 -2.47
CA TYR A 83 8.85 0.33 -2.98
C TYR A 83 8.56 -0.66 -1.85
N LYS A 84 9.54 -0.98 -0.99
CA LYS A 84 9.35 -1.91 0.13
C LYS A 84 8.26 -1.45 1.10
N LYS A 85 8.17 -0.14 1.35
CA LYS A 85 7.15 0.43 2.23
C LYS A 85 5.75 0.30 1.63
N TYR A 86 5.60 0.57 0.33
CA TYR A 86 4.34 0.41 -0.37
C TYR A 86 3.93 -1.05 -0.54
N ASP A 87 4.89 -1.94 -0.78
CA ASP A 87 4.67 -3.39 -0.81
C ASP A 87 4.09 -3.87 0.53
N PHE A 88 4.71 -3.47 1.64
CA PHE A 88 4.20 -3.75 2.98
C PHE A 88 2.77 -3.21 3.17
N TYR A 89 2.54 -1.92 2.92
CA TYR A 89 1.23 -1.30 3.10
C TYR A 89 0.15 -1.97 2.26
N THR A 90 0.39 -2.17 0.96
CA THR A 90 -0.60 -2.75 0.04
C THR A 90 -0.94 -4.19 0.44
N HIS A 91 0.05 -5.00 0.80
CA HIS A 91 -0.19 -6.37 1.30
C HIS A 91 -1.01 -6.39 2.59
N GLN A 92 -0.71 -5.53 3.57
CA GLN A 92 -1.45 -5.52 4.83
C GLN A 92 -2.88 -5.01 4.65
N LEU A 93 -3.08 -3.99 3.82
CA LEU A 93 -4.42 -3.47 3.48
C LEU A 93 -5.27 -4.51 2.77
N GLU A 94 -4.73 -5.17 1.75
CA GLU A 94 -5.46 -6.19 1.00
C GLU A 94 -5.82 -7.38 1.88
N ARG A 95 -4.87 -7.86 2.69
CA ARG A 95 -5.12 -8.93 3.66
C ARG A 95 -6.19 -8.54 4.67
N ALA A 96 -6.16 -7.33 5.21
CA ALA A 96 -7.15 -6.83 6.16
C ALA A 96 -8.53 -6.68 5.53
N GLN A 97 -8.61 -6.21 4.28
CA GLN A 97 -9.86 -6.13 3.51
C GLN A 97 -10.48 -7.51 3.30
N ARG A 98 -9.67 -8.52 2.94
CA ARG A 98 -10.17 -9.90 2.73
C ARG A 98 -10.73 -10.54 4.00
N LEU A 99 -10.28 -10.10 5.17
CA LEU A 99 -10.72 -10.59 6.48
C LEU A 99 -12.01 -9.92 6.99
N ILE A 100 -12.57 -8.95 6.27
CA ILE A 100 -13.89 -8.37 6.61
C ILE A 100 -14.95 -9.49 6.54
N LYS A 101 -15.66 -9.69 7.66
CA LYS A 101 -16.66 -10.76 7.80
C LYS A 101 -17.96 -10.48 7.06
N ASP A 102 -18.38 -9.21 7.07
CA ASP A 102 -19.61 -8.77 6.40
C ASP A 102 -19.34 -8.61 4.91
N GLU A 103 -20.03 -9.41 4.08
CA GLU A 103 -19.74 -9.44 2.64
C GLU A 103 -20.08 -8.12 1.94
N ASP A 104 -21.16 -7.45 2.34
CA ASP A 104 -21.53 -6.16 1.76
C ASP A 104 -20.48 -5.10 2.09
N ALA A 105 -19.98 -5.08 3.33
CA ALA A 105 -18.91 -4.18 3.75
C ALA A 105 -17.60 -4.51 3.00
N ARG A 106 -17.26 -5.80 2.88
CA ARG A 106 -16.08 -6.28 2.16
C ARG A 106 -16.10 -5.84 0.70
N ASN A 107 -17.22 -6.08 0.02
CA ASN A 107 -17.42 -5.75 -1.38
C ASN A 107 -17.45 -4.23 -1.60
N ALA A 108 -18.05 -3.47 -0.67
CA ALA A 108 -18.07 -2.02 -0.75
C ALA A 108 -16.66 -1.41 -0.61
N VAL A 109 -15.84 -1.91 0.32
CA VAL A 109 -14.44 -1.49 0.49
C VAL A 109 -13.59 -1.91 -0.71
N ASP A 110 -13.77 -3.14 -1.20
CA ASP A 110 -13.07 -3.66 -2.38
C ASP A 110 -13.28 -2.75 -3.59
N TYR A 111 -14.55 -2.53 -3.94
CA TYR A 111 -14.92 -1.71 -5.09
C TYR A 111 -14.43 -0.27 -4.93
N ARG A 112 -14.59 0.33 -3.74
CA ARG A 112 -14.21 1.73 -3.51
C ARG A 112 -12.69 1.94 -3.53
N TYR A 113 -11.92 1.05 -2.90
CA TYR A 113 -10.52 1.33 -2.57
C TYR A 113 -9.54 0.41 -3.28
N ILE A 114 -9.81 -0.89 -3.32
CA ILE A 114 -8.92 -1.88 -3.94
C ILE A 114 -8.99 -1.76 -5.47
N GLN A 115 -10.20 -1.67 -6.01
CA GLN A 115 -10.42 -1.45 -7.44
C GLN A 115 -10.29 0.03 -7.84
N GLY A 116 -10.31 0.96 -6.88
CA GLY A 116 -10.05 2.38 -7.10
C GLY A 116 -11.22 3.21 -7.62
N TYR A 117 -12.46 2.71 -7.58
CA TYR A 117 -13.61 3.48 -8.04
C TYR A 117 -13.93 4.66 -7.11
N SER A 118 -14.50 5.71 -7.66
CA SER A 118 -14.98 6.85 -6.87
C SER A 118 -16.19 6.46 -6.03
N ARG A 119 -16.44 7.23 -4.96
CA ARG A 119 -17.62 7.05 -4.10
C ARG A 119 -18.94 7.10 -4.87
N LYS A 120 -19.02 7.92 -5.92
CA LYS A 120 -20.24 8.03 -6.74
C LYS A 120 -20.48 6.72 -7.51
N GLU A 121 -19.43 6.17 -8.11
CA GLU A 121 -19.48 4.89 -8.83
C GLU A 121 -19.80 3.74 -7.88
N THR A 122 -19.20 3.70 -6.68
CA THR A 122 -19.54 2.72 -5.66
C THR A 122 -21.04 2.75 -5.32
N ILE A 123 -21.59 3.94 -5.04
CA ILE A 123 -23.02 4.07 -4.72
C ILE A 123 -23.89 3.61 -5.90
N LEU A 124 -23.54 4.01 -7.12
CA LEU A 124 -24.29 3.64 -8.32
C LEU A 124 -24.29 2.13 -8.56
N PHE A 125 -23.15 1.47 -8.33
CA PHE A 125 -22.99 0.02 -8.50
C PHE A 125 -23.90 -0.77 -7.54
N PHE A 126 -23.94 -0.41 -6.26
CA PHE A 126 -24.71 -1.14 -5.24
C PHE A 126 -26.18 -0.73 -5.13
N ARG A 127 -26.62 0.33 -5.82
CA ARG A 127 -27.95 0.95 -5.68
C ARG A 127 -29.13 -0.01 -5.90
N ARG A 128 -28.94 -1.08 -6.68
CA ARG A 128 -30.00 -2.07 -6.95
C ARG A 128 -30.26 -3.00 -5.76
N ALA A 129 -29.26 -3.22 -4.91
CA ALA A 129 -29.34 -4.12 -3.77
C ALA A 129 -29.50 -3.36 -2.44
N LEU A 130 -28.87 -2.19 -2.33
CA LEU A 130 -28.77 -1.43 -1.08
C LEU A 130 -29.14 0.04 -1.29
N SER A 131 -29.68 0.65 -0.22
CA SER A 131 -29.92 2.10 -0.21
C SER A 131 -28.61 2.89 -0.06
N ASP A 132 -28.58 4.14 -0.52
CA ASP A 132 -27.42 5.03 -0.41
C ASP A 132 -26.89 5.16 1.04
N SER A 133 -27.77 5.22 2.03
CA SER A 133 -27.38 5.28 3.44
C SER A 133 -26.78 3.96 3.93
N THR A 134 -27.34 2.83 3.49
CA THR A 134 -26.80 1.50 3.78
C THR A 134 -25.41 1.33 3.18
N ILE A 135 -25.19 1.75 1.92
CA ILE A 135 -23.89 1.65 1.24
C ILE A 135 -22.83 2.46 2.00
N LYS A 136 -23.16 3.71 2.38
CA LYS A 136 -22.24 4.55 3.15
C LYS A 136 -21.86 3.91 4.47
N ARG A 137 -22.84 3.39 5.21
CA ARG A 137 -22.61 2.67 6.47
C ARG A 137 -21.73 1.43 6.25
N LYS A 138 -21.94 0.66 5.18
CA LYS A 138 -21.12 -0.52 4.86
C LYS A 138 -19.67 -0.17 4.53
N ILE A 139 -19.43 0.97 3.87
CA ILE A 139 -18.08 1.49 3.67
C ILE A 139 -17.45 1.84 5.02
N ASP A 140 -18.16 2.54 5.89
CA ASP A 140 -17.64 2.96 7.20
C ASP A 140 -17.38 1.75 8.14
N GLU A 141 -18.30 0.78 8.18
CA GLU A 141 -18.14 -0.50 8.90
C GLU A 141 -16.95 -1.31 8.36
N GLY A 142 -16.77 -1.33 7.04
CA GLY A 142 -15.63 -1.98 6.40
C GLY A 142 -14.31 -1.30 6.75
N LEU A 143 -14.25 0.03 6.73
CA LEU A 143 -13.06 0.81 7.14
C LEU A 143 -12.68 0.52 8.60
N GLU A 144 -13.65 0.50 9.50
CA GLU A 144 -13.42 0.15 10.90
C GLU A 144 -12.91 -1.29 11.04
N SER A 145 -13.48 -2.24 10.29
CA SER A 145 -13.03 -3.64 10.28
C SER A 145 -11.59 -3.80 9.78
N VAL A 146 -11.21 -3.06 8.74
CA VAL A 146 -9.82 -3.04 8.24
C VAL A 146 -8.89 -2.48 9.32
N ALA A 147 -9.22 -1.32 9.88
CA ALA A 147 -8.39 -0.67 10.89
C ALA A 147 -8.20 -1.56 12.13
N ASN A 148 -9.27 -2.21 12.61
CA ASN A 148 -9.19 -3.17 13.71
C ASN A 148 -8.26 -4.33 13.36
N THR A 149 -8.34 -4.86 12.15
CA THR A 149 -7.47 -5.95 11.70
C THR A 149 -6.01 -5.52 11.64
N LEU A 150 -5.73 -4.33 11.09
CA LEU A 150 -4.38 -3.74 11.05
C LEU A 150 -3.79 -3.59 12.45
N LYS A 151 -4.60 -3.11 13.41
CA LYS A 151 -4.17 -2.99 14.80
C LYS A 151 -3.82 -4.35 15.42
N LEU A 152 -4.65 -5.35 15.19
CA LEU A 152 -4.42 -6.70 15.75
C LEU A 152 -3.13 -7.35 15.22
N ILE A 153 -2.72 -7.02 13.99
CA ILE A 153 -1.49 -7.56 13.40
C ILE A 153 -0.25 -6.71 13.67
N GLY A 154 -0.37 -5.65 14.47
CA GLY A 154 0.76 -4.79 14.83
C GLY A 154 1.19 -3.80 13.73
N PHE A 155 0.28 -3.45 12.82
CA PHE A 155 0.57 -2.59 11.68
C PHE A 155 0.97 -1.18 12.10
N PHE A 156 0.26 -0.58 13.06
CA PHE A 156 0.44 0.83 13.42
C PHE A 156 1.76 1.06 14.18
N GLU A 157 2.22 0.07 14.92
CA GLU A 157 3.52 0.07 15.57
C GLU A 157 4.66 0.10 14.54
N GLN A 158 4.48 -0.56 13.39
CA GLN A 158 5.45 -0.54 12.28
C GLN A 158 5.31 0.71 11.41
N ASP A 159 4.09 1.24 11.27
CA ASP A 159 3.84 2.53 10.61
C ASP A 159 4.53 3.66 11.35
N ASP A 160 4.43 3.72 12.68
CA ASP A 160 4.99 4.78 13.53
C ASP A 160 6.51 4.65 13.76
N ALA A 161 7.09 3.44 13.65
CA ALA A 161 8.50 3.17 13.96
C ALA A 161 9.51 3.75 12.95
N GLU A 162 9.06 4.24 11.79
CA GLU A 162 9.94 4.77 10.72
C GLU A 162 9.71 6.27 10.42
N PHE A 163 9.29 7.06 11.41
CA PHE A 163 9.11 8.51 11.29
C PHE A 163 9.92 9.33 12.31
#